data_AF-G8NPA9-F1
#
_entry.id   AF-G8NPA9-F1
#
_cell.length_a   1.000
_cell.length_b   1.000
_cell.length_c   1.000
_cell.angle_alpha   90.00
_cell.angle_beta   90.00
_cell.angle_gamma   90.00
#
_symmetry.space_group_name_H-M   'P 1'
#
loop_
_entity.id
_entity.type
_entity.pdbx_description
1 polymer ?
#
loop_
_entity_poly.entity_id
_entity_poly.type
_entity_poly.pdbx_seq_one_letter_code
_entity_poly.pdbx_strand_id
1 'polypeptide(L)'
;MQILNQRTILLCSVFLLCVPPAIPVAAQTLARPGWAGSGLTQETWWQNAVFYRVQPKNFQDSDGDGTGDLRGVAQRLDYLQTLGVDAIVLESPFDDAGFDDLLSEATSRHVRIVVELAPHHEGGAQQALAEARSWLTRGAAGLYAKSSLFAGPAGTADPLQPLRQLVNGFPGDRILLTDNDPAAATARHGQRGASHELVDFNLGKGAATLENYRSELAAVQASPDIPLVLQLDEQTPPEASLAKIAATMLFASHGPASLHDGQEIGIERASTMQWTPGNITLPKPTEPVAEAPKPTPPPQREDVYTAFVPYVPPPTKPKPRPIDPRTGEPSADPDSLMGFTSGKLPAEASVPGHESLNVAIEDLNPDSLLNFYRRLSQLHHGSPALQTGSLSVLDHNADNALVWVRQAPGVRETGTVIIACNLSSKTTTLSLQNDIERLHLRPGGLRMLLVSDKANMRFQTTQQLTLAPWSVFIGELHSY
;
A
#
# COMPACT_ATOMS: atom_id res chain seq x y z
N MET A 1 73.22 53.81 -9.88
CA MET A 1 72.20 54.65 -10.56
C MET A 1 70.87 53.93 -10.42
N GLN A 2 70.04 54.34 -9.45
CA GLN A 2 68.82 55.14 -9.66
C GLN A 2 67.80 54.42 -10.54
N ILE A 3 66.77 53.80 -9.93
CA ILE A 3 65.40 54.34 -9.77
C ILE A 3 64.71 54.57 -11.14
N LEU A 4 63.64 53.82 -11.46
CA LEU A 4 62.27 54.36 -11.49
C LEU A 4 61.22 53.26 -11.80
N ASN A 5 60.13 53.37 -11.06
CA ASN A 5 58.88 52.62 -11.03
C ASN A 5 57.94 53.10 -12.16
N GLN A 6 57.21 52.22 -12.86
CA GLN A 6 55.86 52.55 -13.38
C GLN A 6 55.06 51.32 -13.85
N ARG A 7 54.10 50.96 -13.01
CA ARG A 7 52.72 50.54 -13.29
C ARG A 7 52.28 50.52 -14.77
N THR A 8 51.98 49.34 -15.29
CA THR A 8 50.93 49.16 -16.31
C THR A 8 50.07 47.97 -15.92
N ILE A 9 48.83 48.29 -15.60
CA ILE A 9 47.73 47.40 -15.26
C ILE A 9 47.28 46.73 -16.56
N LEU A 10 47.34 45.40 -16.64
CA LEU A 10 46.63 44.63 -17.66
C LEU A 10 45.61 43.72 -16.95
N LEU A 11 44.36 44.17 -16.94
CA LEU A 11 43.18 43.36 -16.63
C LEU A 11 43.10 42.24 -17.67
N CYS A 12 43.44 41.00 -17.29
CA CYS A 12 42.96 39.81 -17.97
C CYS A 12 41.72 39.32 -17.23
N SER A 13 40.57 39.66 -17.80
CA SER A 13 39.24 39.26 -17.40
C SER A 13 39.11 37.73 -17.44
N VAL A 14 39.17 37.09 -16.28
CA VAL A 14 38.74 35.71 -16.08
C VAL A 14 37.21 35.72 -16.20
N PHE A 15 36.70 35.34 -17.38
CA PHE A 15 35.30 34.97 -17.55
C PHE A 15 35.10 33.62 -16.84
N LEU A 16 34.84 33.68 -15.53
CA LEU A 16 34.30 32.55 -14.79
C LEU A 16 32.88 32.32 -15.33
N LEU A 17 32.70 31.27 -16.13
CA LEU A 17 31.39 30.71 -16.40
C LEU A 17 30.85 30.18 -15.06
N CYS A 18 30.05 31.01 -14.37
CA CYS A 18 29.16 30.57 -13.30
C CYS A 18 28.13 29.62 -13.92
N VAL A 19 28.47 28.34 -14.02
CA VAL A 19 27.47 27.28 -14.05
C VAL A 19 26.85 27.29 -12.65
N PRO A 20 25.55 27.56 -12.48
CA PRO A 20 24.92 27.41 -11.17
C PRO A 20 25.13 25.95 -10.72
N PRO A 21 25.47 25.69 -9.45
CA PRO A 21 25.49 24.33 -8.96
C PRO A 21 24.09 23.75 -9.21
N ALA A 22 24.02 22.64 -9.94
CA ALA A 22 22.81 21.83 -10.00
C ALA A 22 22.38 21.61 -8.55
N ILE A 23 21.21 22.12 -8.18
CA ILE A 23 20.61 21.86 -6.88
C ILE A 23 20.50 20.34 -6.82
N PRO A 24 21.18 19.64 -5.89
CA PRO A 24 20.93 18.23 -5.72
C PRO A 24 19.45 18.11 -5.35
N VAL A 25 18.66 17.48 -6.21
CA VAL A 25 17.33 16.99 -5.87
C VAL A 25 17.50 16.25 -4.57
N ALA A 26 16.82 16.70 -3.52
CA ALA A 26 16.97 16.15 -2.19
C ALA A 26 16.68 14.65 -2.29
N ALA A 27 17.72 13.82 -2.15
CA ALA A 27 17.55 12.41 -1.87
C ALA A 27 16.59 12.32 -0.68
N GLN A 28 15.52 11.51 -0.79
CA GLN A 28 14.53 11.32 0.25
C GLN A 28 15.23 11.04 1.58
N THR A 29 15.43 12.08 2.38
CA THR A 29 16.11 11.98 3.67
C THR A 29 15.02 11.63 4.67
N LEU A 30 14.69 10.33 4.71
CA LEU A 30 13.60 9.74 5.48
C LEU A 30 14.01 9.56 6.96
N ALA A 31 14.30 10.65 7.66
CA ALA A 31 14.53 10.60 9.10
C ALA A 31 13.78 11.71 9.85
N ARG A 32 12.58 11.40 10.38
CA ARG A 32 11.87 12.22 11.37
C ARG A 32 11.34 11.36 12.52
N PRO A 33 11.65 11.66 13.80
CA PRO A 33 11.20 10.87 14.94
C PRO A 33 9.66 10.77 15.02
N GLY A 34 9.14 9.55 15.19
CA GLY A 34 7.71 9.29 15.41
C GLY A 34 6.95 8.61 14.26
N TRP A 35 7.64 8.21 13.19
CA TRP A 35 7.05 7.47 12.07
C TRP A 35 7.58 6.02 12.01
N ALA A 36 6.69 5.03 11.89
CA ALA A 36 7.06 3.66 11.56
C ALA A 36 7.72 3.59 10.17
N GLY A 37 9.04 3.41 10.12
CA GLY A 37 9.83 3.50 8.87
C GLY A 37 10.54 4.84 8.65
N SER A 38 10.68 5.68 9.70
CA SER A 38 11.43 6.94 9.68
C SER A 38 12.94 6.82 9.89
N GLY A 39 13.55 5.71 9.51
CA GLY A 39 15.02 5.57 9.53
C GLY A 39 15.69 5.73 10.90
N LEU A 40 14.91 5.70 12.00
CA LEU A 40 15.42 5.73 13.38
C LEU A 40 15.23 4.39 14.12
N THR A 41 14.56 3.43 13.50
CA THR A 41 14.70 2.01 13.85
C THR A 41 15.59 1.36 12.80
N GLN A 42 16.43 0.42 13.23
CA GLN A 42 17.32 -0.39 12.39
C GLN A 42 16.58 -1.33 11.41
N GLU A 43 15.26 -1.15 11.26
CA GLU A 43 14.35 -1.97 10.47
C GLU A 43 14.12 -1.32 9.10
N THR A 44 14.31 -2.10 8.05
CA THR A 44 14.17 -1.70 6.66
C THR A 44 12.71 -1.33 6.35
N TRP A 45 12.48 -0.14 5.76
CA TRP A 45 11.14 0.44 5.55
C TRP A 45 10.15 -0.46 4.81
N TRP A 46 10.65 -1.37 3.97
CA TRP A 46 9.86 -2.25 3.10
C TRP A 46 9.36 -3.52 3.79
N GLN A 47 9.87 -3.88 4.98
CA GLN A 47 9.56 -5.16 5.64
C GLN A 47 8.09 -5.34 6.01
N ASN A 48 7.38 -4.24 6.23
CA ASN A 48 5.98 -4.21 6.61
C ASN A 48 5.19 -3.22 5.75
N ALA A 49 5.71 -2.91 4.57
CA ALA A 49 5.12 -1.92 3.69
C ALA A 49 3.88 -2.49 3.00
N VAL A 50 2.90 -1.62 2.77
CA VAL A 50 1.79 -1.89 1.86
C VAL A 50 2.11 -1.28 0.50
N PHE A 51 2.38 -2.14 -0.47
CA PHE A 51 2.59 -1.81 -1.87
C PHE A 51 1.24 -1.71 -2.60
N TYR A 52 1.11 -0.71 -3.47
CA TYR A 52 -0.04 -0.55 -4.34
C TYR A 52 0.43 -0.43 -5.79
N ARG A 53 0.11 -1.45 -6.58
CA ARG A 53 0.45 -1.54 -8.00
C ARG A 53 -0.56 -0.75 -8.82
N VAL A 54 -0.05 0.17 -9.62
CA VAL A 54 -0.86 1.07 -10.45
C VAL A 54 -0.45 0.87 -11.90
N GLN A 55 -1.39 0.52 -12.77
CA GLN A 55 -1.24 0.64 -14.21
C GLN A 55 -1.72 2.05 -14.62
N PRO A 56 -0.82 3.03 -14.86
CA PRO A 56 -1.22 4.44 -14.95
C PRO A 56 -2.31 4.70 -15.98
N LYS A 57 -2.23 4.00 -17.12
CA LYS A 57 -3.21 4.06 -18.22
C LYS A 57 -4.66 3.75 -17.82
N ASN A 58 -4.85 2.92 -16.79
CA ASN A 58 -6.18 2.47 -16.36
C ASN A 58 -6.62 3.13 -15.04
N PHE A 59 -5.76 3.96 -14.42
CA PHE A 59 -5.99 4.46 -13.08
C PHE A 59 -6.78 5.78 -13.04
N GLN A 60 -6.29 6.83 -13.69
CA GLN A 60 -6.96 8.12 -13.75
C GLN A 60 -6.40 8.92 -14.94
N ASP A 61 -7.29 9.35 -15.82
CA ASP A 61 -7.01 10.31 -16.89
C ASP A 61 -7.20 11.73 -16.32
N SER A 62 -6.16 12.56 -16.43
CA SER A 62 -6.15 13.93 -15.90
C SER A 62 -6.41 14.99 -16.97
N ASP A 63 -6.29 14.68 -18.25
CA ASP A 63 -6.38 15.65 -19.35
C ASP A 63 -7.53 15.41 -20.35
N GLY A 64 -8.24 14.29 -20.20
CA GLY A 64 -9.43 13.95 -20.96
C GLY A 64 -9.17 13.26 -22.30
N ASP A 65 -7.95 12.78 -22.56
CA ASP A 65 -7.62 12.04 -23.78
C ASP A 65 -8.14 10.59 -23.81
N GLY A 66 -8.67 10.12 -22.67
CA GLY A 66 -9.23 8.78 -22.47
C GLY A 66 -8.23 7.75 -21.96
N THR A 67 -6.98 8.14 -21.69
CA THR A 67 -5.90 7.30 -21.17
C THR A 67 -5.38 7.88 -19.87
N GLY A 68 -5.20 7.04 -18.86
CA GLY A 68 -4.65 7.48 -17.59
C GLY A 68 -3.17 7.88 -17.65
N ASP A 69 -2.77 8.81 -16.78
CA ASP A 69 -1.44 9.42 -16.77
C ASP A 69 -0.89 9.57 -15.33
N LEU A 70 0.41 9.91 -15.20
CA LEU A 70 1.06 10.04 -13.89
C LEU A 70 0.53 11.21 -13.05
N ARG A 71 -0.03 12.26 -13.67
CA ARG A 71 -0.68 13.35 -12.94
C ARG A 71 -2.01 12.89 -12.37
N GLY A 72 -2.74 12.04 -13.08
CA GLY A 72 -3.93 11.36 -12.58
C GLY A 72 -3.62 10.49 -11.36
N VAL A 73 -2.49 9.77 -11.37
CA VAL A 73 -1.99 9.06 -10.18
C VAL A 73 -1.76 10.04 -9.02
N ALA A 74 -1.10 11.17 -9.28
CA ALA A 74 -0.83 12.18 -8.26
C ALA A 74 -2.11 12.76 -7.62
N GLN A 75 -3.18 12.94 -8.40
CA GLN A 75 -4.48 13.44 -7.91
C GLN A 75 -5.17 12.49 -6.91
N ARG A 76 -4.82 11.21 -6.89
CA ARG A 76 -5.43 10.18 -6.04
C ARG A 76 -4.53 9.72 -4.89
N LEU A 77 -3.40 10.40 -4.64
CA LEU A 77 -2.52 10.06 -3.53
C LEU A 77 -3.21 10.14 -2.16
N ASP A 78 -4.13 11.09 -1.98
CA ASP A 78 -4.92 11.20 -0.74
C ASP A 78 -5.78 9.95 -0.51
N TYR A 79 -6.38 9.40 -1.58
CA TYR A 79 -7.12 8.13 -1.52
C TYR A 79 -6.20 6.97 -1.12
N LEU A 80 -5.03 6.86 -1.76
CA LEU A 80 -4.05 5.79 -1.46
C LEU A 80 -3.54 5.89 0.00
N GLN A 81 -3.42 7.09 0.55
CA GLN A 81 -3.13 7.27 1.97
C GLN A 81 -4.24 6.71 2.87
N THR A 82 -5.52 6.85 2.49
CA THR A 82 -6.62 6.27 3.29
C THR A 82 -6.58 4.74 3.32
N LEU A 83 -6.02 4.11 2.29
CA LEU A 83 -5.75 2.67 2.24
C LEU A 83 -4.52 2.26 3.07
N GLY A 84 -3.72 3.22 3.53
CA GLY A 84 -2.47 2.99 4.24
C GLY A 84 -1.36 2.51 3.31
N VAL A 85 -1.30 2.99 2.07
CA VAL A 85 -0.24 2.64 1.11
C VAL A 85 1.07 3.35 1.49
N ASP A 86 2.17 2.59 1.58
CA ASP A 86 3.52 3.12 1.83
C ASP A 86 4.33 3.31 0.55
N ALA A 87 4.05 2.49 -0.46
CA ALA A 87 4.76 2.51 -1.73
C ALA A 87 3.84 2.22 -2.91
N ILE A 88 3.99 2.98 -3.98
CA ILE A 88 3.32 2.76 -5.26
C ILE A 88 4.30 2.08 -6.20
N VAL A 89 3.88 0.98 -6.82
CA VAL A 89 4.59 0.35 -7.92
C VAL A 89 3.95 0.82 -9.22
N LEU A 90 4.68 1.59 -10.02
CA LEU A 90 4.24 2.04 -11.34
C LEU A 90 4.50 0.95 -12.37
N GLU A 91 3.43 0.40 -12.95
CA GLU A 91 3.49 -0.69 -13.91
C GLU A 91 3.68 -0.17 -15.34
N SER A 92 4.70 -0.70 -16.02
CA SER A 92 4.98 -0.39 -17.42
C SER A 92 3.96 -1.04 -18.36
N PRO A 93 3.56 -0.38 -19.48
CA PRO A 93 4.11 0.87 -20.00
C PRO A 93 3.33 2.13 -19.57
N PHE A 94 4.05 3.22 -19.36
CA PHE A 94 3.52 4.56 -19.10
C PHE A 94 4.44 5.64 -19.70
N ASP A 95 3.90 6.84 -19.91
CA ASP A 95 4.69 8.03 -20.27
C ASP A 95 5.37 8.60 -19.02
N ASP A 96 6.65 8.93 -19.10
CA ASP A 96 7.41 9.47 -17.97
C ASP A 96 7.11 10.94 -17.68
N ALA A 97 6.32 11.59 -18.55
CA ALA A 97 5.80 12.93 -18.35
C ALA A 97 5.04 13.04 -17.01
N GLY A 98 5.51 13.95 -16.14
CA GLY A 98 4.91 14.18 -14.82
C GLY A 98 5.44 13.27 -13.70
N PHE A 99 6.41 12.39 -13.96
CA PHE A 99 7.01 11.55 -12.91
C PHE A 99 7.65 12.37 -11.78
N ASP A 100 8.35 13.47 -12.09
CA ASP A 100 9.00 14.28 -11.07
C ASP A 100 7.97 15.01 -10.17
N ASP A 101 6.84 15.43 -10.75
CA ASP A 101 5.72 16.01 -10.02
C ASP A 101 5.08 14.95 -9.09
N LEU A 102 4.79 13.75 -9.63
CA LEU A 102 4.28 12.62 -8.86
C LEU A 102 5.22 12.26 -7.70
N LEU A 103 6.53 12.19 -7.95
CA LEU A 103 7.52 11.87 -6.93
C LEU A 103 7.55 12.92 -5.82
N SER A 104 7.46 14.20 -6.17
CA SER A 104 7.40 15.30 -5.20
C SER A 104 6.14 15.20 -4.33
N GLU A 105 4.97 15.03 -4.94
CA GLU A 105 3.68 14.94 -4.25
C GLU A 105 3.60 13.68 -3.36
N ALA A 106 4.07 12.52 -3.86
CA ALA A 106 4.13 11.28 -3.10
C ALA A 106 5.07 11.41 -1.89
N THR A 107 6.24 12.02 -2.08
CA THR A 107 7.21 12.25 -0.99
C THR A 107 6.62 13.14 0.10
N SER A 108 5.88 14.20 -0.27
CA SER A 108 5.18 15.08 0.69
C SER A 108 4.13 14.35 1.53
N ARG A 109 3.60 13.26 0.98
CA ARG A 109 2.60 12.34 1.55
C ARG A 109 3.20 11.08 2.14
N HIS A 110 4.52 10.99 2.24
CA HIS A 110 5.21 9.84 2.81
C HIS A 110 5.02 8.52 2.03
N VAL A 111 4.66 8.63 0.75
CA VAL A 111 4.53 7.50 -0.17
C VAL A 111 5.78 7.41 -1.04
N ARG A 112 6.32 6.20 -1.17
CA ARG A 112 7.48 5.90 -2.01
C ARG A 112 7.05 5.48 -3.41
N ILE A 113 7.89 5.72 -4.40
CA ILE A 113 7.63 5.29 -5.78
C ILE A 113 8.64 4.22 -6.18
N VAL A 114 8.14 3.09 -6.64
CA VAL A 114 8.87 1.97 -7.22
C VAL A 114 8.45 1.87 -8.68
N VAL A 115 9.40 1.56 -9.57
CA VAL A 115 9.13 1.54 -11.02
C VAL A 115 9.36 0.15 -11.59
N GLU A 116 8.36 -0.40 -12.29
CA GLU A 116 8.53 -1.60 -13.12
C GLU A 116 9.31 -1.25 -14.39
N LEU A 117 10.40 -1.98 -14.63
CA LEU A 117 11.16 -1.87 -15.87
C LEU A 117 10.34 -2.40 -17.05
N ALA A 118 10.50 -1.79 -18.22
CA ALA A 118 9.77 -2.22 -19.41
C ALA A 118 10.04 -3.71 -19.73
N PRO A 119 9.01 -4.47 -20.15
CA PRO A 119 9.15 -5.92 -20.38
C PRO A 119 9.97 -6.26 -21.64
N HIS A 120 10.22 -5.28 -22.50
CA HIS A 120 10.96 -5.47 -23.74
C HIS A 120 11.86 -4.26 -24.01
N HIS A 121 13.15 -4.54 -24.22
CA HIS A 121 14.11 -3.56 -24.70
C HIS A 121 14.80 -4.09 -25.95
N GLU A 122 14.82 -3.30 -27.03
CA GLU A 122 15.56 -3.67 -28.25
C GLU A 122 17.07 -3.91 -27.96
N GLY A 123 17.61 -3.25 -26.94
CA GLY A 123 19.00 -3.43 -26.46
C GLY A 123 19.17 -4.47 -25.34
N GLY A 124 18.15 -5.26 -25.02
CA GLY A 124 18.18 -6.29 -23.98
C GLY A 124 18.56 -5.77 -22.58
N ALA A 125 19.22 -6.61 -21.79
CA ALA A 125 19.59 -6.32 -20.40
C ALA A 125 20.41 -5.02 -20.21
N GLN A 126 21.23 -4.63 -21.18
CA GLN A 126 22.03 -3.40 -21.08
C GLN A 126 21.14 -2.14 -21.09
N GLN A 127 20.10 -2.14 -21.93
CA GLN A 127 19.16 -1.03 -21.99
C GLN A 127 18.26 -1.01 -20.74
N ALA A 128 17.84 -2.18 -20.24
CA ALA A 128 17.13 -2.28 -18.98
C ALA A 128 17.94 -1.72 -17.80
N LEU A 129 19.26 -1.96 -17.75
CA LEU A 129 20.15 -1.36 -16.73
C LEU A 129 20.28 0.16 -16.89
N ALA A 130 20.27 0.68 -18.11
CA ALA A 130 20.31 2.12 -18.36
C ALA A 130 19.01 2.79 -17.89
N GLU A 131 17.86 2.18 -18.17
CA GLU A 131 16.56 2.62 -17.68
C GLU A 131 16.51 2.59 -16.14
N ALA A 132 16.88 1.46 -15.53
CA ALA A 132 16.97 1.29 -14.08
C ALA A 132 17.80 2.41 -13.43
N ARG A 133 18.97 2.73 -14.00
CA ARG A 133 19.83 3.82 -13.52
C ARG A 133 19.14 5.17 -13.63
N SER A 134 18.40 5.43 -14.72
CA SER A 134 17.65 6.66 -14.91
C SER A 134 16.62 6.87 -13.80
N TRP A 135 15.77 5.86 -13.53
CA TRP A 135 14.75 5.93 -12.49
C TRP A 135 15.33 6.12 -11.09
N LEU A 136 16.38 5.38 -10.74
CA LEU A 136 17.06 5.52 -9.46
C LEU A 136 17.71 6.90 -9.28
N THR A 137 18.25 7.48 -10.37
CA THR A 137 18.84 8.83 -10.36
C THR A 137 17.78 9.90 -10.17
N ARG A 138 16.58 9.71 -10.75
CA ARG A 138 15.43 10.61 -10.56
C ARG A 138 14.82 10.52 -9.16
N GLY A 139 15.17 9.50 -8.37
CA GLY A 139 14.79 9.38 -6.97
C GLY A 139 13.79 8.28 -6.66
N ALA A 140 13.54 7.34 -7.59
CA ALA A 140 12.77 6.14 -7.29
C ALA A 140 13.33 5.39 -6.08
N ALA A 141 12.44 4.92 -5.20
CA ALA A 141 12.78 4.18 -3.99
C ALA A 141 13.13 2.70 -4.26
N GLY A 142 12.82 2.21 -5.45
CA GLY A 142 13.15 0.86 -5.87
C GLY A 142 12.75 0.58 -7.30
N LEU A 143 13.01 -0.64 -7.74
CA LEU A 143 12.67 -1.14 -9.06
C LEU A 143 11.92 -2.46 -8.94
N TYR A 144 11.00 -2.72 -9.86
CA TYR A 144 10.45 -4.05 -10.12
C TYR A 144 10.99 -4.54 -11.47
N ALA A 145 11.45 -5.78 -11.51
CA ALA A 145 11.93 -6.40 -12.75
C ALA A 145 11.62 -7.89 -12.79
N LYS A 146 11.17 -8.37 -13.96
CA LYS A 146 11.02 -9.81 -14.20
C LYS A 146 12.40 -10.45 -14.42
N SER A 147 12.65 -11.61 -13.83
CA SER A 147 13.92 -12.34 -13.97
C SER A 147 14.28 -12.63 -15.42
N SER A 148 13.26 -12.84 -16.26
CA SER A 148 13.39 -13.09 -17.70
C SER A 148 14.02 -11.95 -18.49
N LEU A 149 13.92 -10.70 -18.03
CA LEU A 149 14.56 -9.53 -18.67
C LEU A 149 16.08 -9.62 -18.68
N PHE A 150 16.64 -10.32 -17.70
CA PHE A 150 18.08 -10.46 -17.50
C PHE A 150 18.55 -11.90 -17.74
N ALA A 151 17.70 -12.76 -18.30
CA ALA A 151 18.06 -14.12 -18.65
C ALA A 151 19.21 -14.12 -19.67
N GLY A 152 20.37 -14.61 -19.25
CA GLY A 152 21.50 -14.86 -20.15
C GLY A 152 21.36 -16.20 -20.90
N PRO A 153 22.40 -16.64 -21.64
CA PRO A 153 22.42 -17.97 -22.23
C PRO A 153 22.16 -19.06 -21.16
N ALA A 154 21.60 -20.20 -21.58
CA ALA A 154 21.22 -21.29 -20.70
C ALA A 154 22.37 -21.66 -19.73
N GLY A 155 22.11 -21.59 -18.42
CA GLY A 155 23.09 -21.85 -17.36
C GLY A 155 23.66 -20.61 -16.67
N THR A 156 23.13 -19.40 -16.92
CA THR A 156 23.50 -18.20 -16.16
C THR A 156 23.04 -18.34 -14.70
N ALA A 157 23.98 -18.32 -13.76
CA ALA A 157 23.72 -18.70 -12.37
C ALA A 157 22.91 -17.69 -11.55
N ASP A 158 22.98 -16.38 -11.86
CA ASP A 158 22.18 -15.32 -11.21
C ASP A 158 21.91 -14.18 -12.23
N PRO A 159 20.76 -14.21 -12.94
CA PRO A 159 20.46 -13.22 -13.97
C PRO A 159 20.31 -11.80 -13.40
N LEU A 160 19.86 -11.66 -12.15
CA LEU A 160 19.56 -10.36 -11.54
C LEU A 160 20.77 -9.71 -10.86
N GLN A 161 21.91 -10.40 -10.78
CA GLN A 161 23.13 -9.88 -10.13
C GLN A 161 23.52 -8.46 -10.57
N PRO A 162 23.51 -8.10 -11.87
CA PRO A 162 23.87 -6.73 -12.29
C PRO A 162 22.88 -5.68 -11.78
N LEU A 163 21.59 -6.00 -11.78
CA LEU A 163 20.54 -5.10 -11.29
C LEU A 163 20.63 -4.92 -9.77
N ARG A 164 20.87 -6.02 -9.04
CA ARG A 164 21.09 -6.00 -7.58
C ARG A 164 22.30 -5.14 -7.21
N GLN A 165 23.43 -5.28 -7.93
CA GLN A 165 24.61 -4.43 -7.72
C GLN A 165 24.32 -2.96 -8.00
N LEU A 166 23.53 -2.67 -9.04
CA LEU A 166 23.12 -1.31 -9.36
C LEU A 166 22.29 -0.71 -8.23
N VAL A 167 21.22 -1.38 -7.80
CA VAL A 167 20.30 -0.93 -6.74
C VAL A 167 21.04 -0.68 -5.42
N ASN A 168 21.91 -1.62 -5.00
CA ASN A 168 22.72 -1.49 -3.79
C ASN A 168 23.77 -0.37 -3.86
N GLY A 169 24.13 0.08 -5.06
CA GLY A 169 25.05 1.19 -5.27
C GLY A 169 24.41 2.57 -5.08
N PHE A 170 23.08 2.67 -5.03
CA PHE A 170 22.37 3.93 -4.80
C PHE A 170 22.11 4.17 -3.30
N PRO A 171 22.20 5.43 -2.83
CA PRO A 171 21.94 5.75 -1.43
C PRO A 171 20.45 5.62 -1.09
N GLY A 172 20.19 5.31 0.19
CA GLY A 172 18.84 5.25 0.77
C GLY A 172 18.11 3.96 0.42
N ASP A 173 18.32 2.90 1.22
CA ASP A 173 17.60 1.62 1.28
C ASP A 173 16.73 1.28 0.06
N ARG A 174 17.36 1.22 -1.12
CA ARG A 174 16.66 0.96 -2.38
C ARG A 174 16.29 -0.51 -2.46
N ILE A 175 15.10 -0.80 -2.96
CA ILE A 175 14.59 -2.17 -3.08
C ILE A 175 14.59 -2.65 -4.53
N LEU A 176 14.74 -3.97 -4.68
CA LEU A 176 14.50 -4.68 -5.93
C LEU A 176 13.37 -5.67 -5.70
N LEU A 177 12.21 -5.47 -6.33
CA LEU A 177 11.18 -6.48 -6.41
C LEU A 177 11.36 -7.34 -7.67
N THR A 178 11.15 -8.63 -7.54
CA THR A 178 11.25 -9.60 -8.64
C THR A 178 10.14 -10.63 -8.59
N ASP A 179 9.87 -11.24 -9.74
CA ASP A 179 9.02 -12.42 -9.83
C ASP A 179 9.59 -13.65 -9.09
N ASN A 180 8.69 -14.55 -8.69
CA ASN A 180 9.05 -15.84 -8.08
C ASN A 180 9.50 -16.86 -9.14
N ASP A 181 10.51 -16.52 -9.94
CA ASP A 181 11.14 -17.46 -10.86
C ASP A 181 11.99 -18.49 -10.08
N PRO A 182 11.70 -19.81 -10.18
CA PRO A 182 12.44 -20.85 -9.48
C PRO A 182 13.93 -20.93 -9.87
N ALA A 183 14.30 -20.52 -11.09
CA ALA A 183 15.70 -20.45 -11.52
C ALA A 183 16.46 -19.35 -10.75
N ALA A 184 15.82 -18.19 -10.56
CA ALA A 184 16.35 -17.12 -9.73
C ALA A 184 16.33 -17.49 -8.23
N ALA A 185 15.31 -18.21 -7.75
CA ALA A 185 15.18 -18.63 -6.35
C ALA A 185 16.34 -19.52 -5.87
N THR A 186 16.83 -20.43 -6.73
CA THR A 186 17.94 -21.35 -6.40
C THR A 186 19.28 -20.62 -6.22
N ALA A 187 19.49 -19.51 -6.93
CA ALA A 187 20.67 -18.66 -6.82
C ALA A 187 20.71 -17.83 -5.53
N ARG A 188 19.54 -17.53 -4.94
CA ARG A 188 19.36 -16.69 -3.75
C ARG A 188 19.88 -17.34 -2.46
N HIS A 189 19.79 -18.68 -2.36
CA HIS A 189 20.01 -19.41 -1.10
C HIS A 189 21.45 -19.33 -0.55
N GLY A 190 22.43 -18.95 -1.39
CA GLY A 190 23.84 -18.80 -1.01
C GLY A 190 24.30 -17.36 -0.70
N GLN A 191 23.48 -16.35 -0.94
CA GLN A 191 23.87 -14.93 -0.88
C GLN A 191 23.29 -14.25 0.37
N ARG A 192 23.82 -14.58 1.56
CA ARG A 192 23.60 -13.80 2.78
C ARG A 192 24.25 -12.42 2.59
N GLY A 193 23.45 -11.42 2.19
CA GLY A 193 23.93 -10.04 2.03
C GLY A 193 23.11 -9.14 1.10
N ALA A 194 22.12 -9.66 0.36
CA ALA A 194 21.23 -8.85 -0.48
C ALA A 194 20.00 -8.38 0.32
N SER A 195 20.20 -7.50 1.29
CA SER A 195 19.19 -7.13 2.31
C SER A 195 18.00 -6.30 1.80
N HIS A 196 17.70 -6.25 0.50
CA HIS A 196 16.63 -5.41 -0.07
C HIS A 196 15.98 -6.00 -1.34
N GLU A 197 16.14 -7.31 -1.60
CA GLU A 197 15.43 -8.01 -2.68
C GLU A 197 14.15 -8.66 -2.16
N LEU A 198 13.05 -8.39 -2.84
CA LEU A 198 11.70 -8.83 -2.50
C LEU A 198 11.16 -9.72 -3.60
N VAL A 199 10.51 -10.82 -3.23
CA VAL A 199 9.97 -11.79 -4.19
C VAL A 199 8.45 -11.73 -4.15
N ASP A 200 7.85 -11.45 -5.30
CA ASP A 200 6.41 -11.45 -5.49
C ASP A 200 5.85 -12.86 -5.36
N PHE A 201 5.05 -13.11 -4.32
CA PHE A 201 4.43 -14.39 -4.03
C PHE A 201 2.91 -14.30 -4.16
N ASN A 202 2.35 -15.03 -5.12
CA ASN A 202 0.91 -15.03 -5.37
C ASN A 202 0.22 -16.04 -4.45
N LEU A 203 -0.65 -15.52 -3.60
CA LEU A 203 -1.66 -16.26 -2.84
C LEU A 203 -2.91 -16.49 -3.70
N GLY A 204 -3.61 -17.58 -3.46
CA GLY A 204 -4.84 -17.98 -4.13
C GLY A 204 -4.64 -18.55 -5.52
N LYS A 205 -3.48 -19.11 -5.87
CA LYS A 205 -3.30 -19.71 -7.20
C LYS A 205 -4.20 -20.95 -7.35
N GLY A 206 -5.21 -20.84 -8.20
CA GLY A 206 -6.18 -21.91 -8.47
C GLY A 206 -7.50 -21.72 -7.71
N ALA A 207 -8.28 -22.80 -7.56
CA ALA A 207 -9.60 -22.70 -6.92
C ALA A 207 -9.50 -22.28 -5.43
N ALA A 208 -10.44 -21.45 -4.95
CA ALA A 208 -10.54 -21.00 -3.56
C ALA A 208 -10.94 -22.16 -2.60
N THR A 209 -10.03 -23.12 -2.41
CA THR A 209 -10.23 -24.30 -1.56
C THR A 209 -9.42 -24.18 -0.27
N LEU A 210 -9.89 -24.81 0.81
CA LEU A 210 -9.19 -24.87 2.10
C LEU A 210 -7.75 -25.39 1.95
N GLU A 211 -7.55 -26.39 1.09
CA GLU A 211 -6.22 -26.97 0.86
C GLU A 211 -5.26 -25.97 0.21
N ASN A 212 -5.72 -25.20 -0.78
CA ASN A 212 -4.89 -24.20 -1.44
C ASN A 212 -4.47 -23.10 -0.46
N TYR A 213 -5.43 -22.49 0.24
CA TYR A 213 -5.13 -21.44 1.23
C TYR A 213 -4.19 -21.92 2.34
N ARG A 214 -4.33 -23.17 2.81
CA ARG A 214 -3.44 -23.75 3.81
C ARG A 214 -2.04 -24.00 3.26
N SER A 215 -1.93 -24.58 2.06
CA SER A 215 -0.64 -24.88 1.44
C SER A 215 0.19 -23.62 1.23
N GLU A 216 -0.46 -22.52 0.88
CA GLU A 216 0.16 -21.22 0.69
C GLU A 216 0.58 -20.58 2.00
N LEU A 217 -0.28 -20.59 3.02
CA LEU A 217 0.06 -20.06 4.35
C LEU A 217 1.23 -20.85 4.98
N ALA A 218 1.26 -22.17 4.76
CA ALA A 218 2.38 -23.01 5.15
C ALA A 218 3.67 -22.69 4.37
N ALA A 219 3.58 -22.38 3.08
CA ALA A 219 4.72 -21.94 2.27
C ALA A 219 5.29 -20.60 2.74
N VAL A 220 4.43 -19.65 3.14
CA VAL A 220 4.81 -18.39 3.77
C VAL A 220 5.53 -18.66 5.10
N GLN A 221 4.97 -19.53 5.96
CA GLN A 221 5.60 -19.91 7.22
C GLN A 221 6.97 -20.57 7.03
N ALA A 222 7.14 -21.36 5.97
CA ALA A 222 8.36 -22.10 5.68
C ALA A 222 9.49 -21.25 5.09
N SER A 223 9.23 -19.99 4.72
CA SER A 223 10.18 -19.11 4.02
C SER A 223 10.54 -17.83 4.80
N PRO A 224 10.88 -17.88 6.11
CA PRO A 224 11.09 -16.67 6.92
C PRO A 224 12.31 -15.85 6.49
N ASP A 225 13.27 -16.47 5.80
CA ASP A 225 14.53 -15.83 5.39
C ASP A 225 14.46 -15.18 3.99
N ILE A 226 13.36 -15.38 3.25
CA ILE A 226 13.13 -14.75 1.95
C ILE A 226 12.12 -13.62 2.14
N PRO A 227 12.47 -12.36 1.84
CA PRO A 227 11.50 -11.29 1.86
C PRO A 227 10.42 -11.51 0.78
N LEU A 228 9.26 -12.00 1.17
CA LEU A 228 8.13 -12.21 0.27
C LEU A 228 7.22 -10.97 0.29
N VAL A 229 6.92 -10.43 -0.88
CA VAL A 229 5.80 -9.51 -1.08
C VAL A 229 4.61 -10.34 -1.48
N LEU A 230 3.63 -10.42 -0.59
CA LEU A 230 2.43 -11.21 -0.83
C LEU A 230 1.50 -10.43 -1.77
N GLN A 231 0.90 -11.09 -2.74
CA GLN A 231 -0.17 -10.54 -3.58
C GLN A 231 -1.24 -11.59 -3.82
N LEU A 232 -2.45 -11.19 -4.18
CA LEU A 232 -3.48 -12.13 -4.61
C LEU A 232 -3.32 -12.45 -6.10
N ASP A 233 -3.84 -13.60 -6.52
CA ASP A 233 -3.98 -13.93 -7.94
C ASP A 233 -4.79 -12.85 -8.67
N GLU A 234 -4.55 -12.69 -9.97
CA GLU A 234 -5.12 -11.58 -10.77
C GLU A 234 -6.66 -11.58 -10.82
N GLN A 235 -7.27 -12.71 -10.45
CA GLN A 235 -8.71 -12.85 -10.31
C GLN A 235 -9.14 -12.61 -8.87
N THR A 236 -9.77 -11.46 -8.63
CA THR A 236 -10.43 -11.19 -7.35
C THR A 236 -11.58 -12.19 -7.16
N PRO A 237 -11.71 -12.86 -6.00
CA PRO A 237 -12.85 -13.72 -5.74
C PRO A 237 -14.16 -12.96 -5.95
N PRO A 238 -15.14 -13.52 -6.70
CA PRO A 238 -16.36 -12.79 -7.06
C PRO A 238 -17.27 -12.53 -5.85
N GLU A 239 -17.10 -13.29 -4.76
CA GLU A 239 -17.86 -13.11 -3.53
C GLU A 239 -17.07 -12.24 -2.53
N ALA A 240 -17.69 -11.16 -2.06
CA ALA A 240 -17.07 -10.22 -1.12
C ALA A 240 -16.55 -10.90 0.16
N SER A 241 -17.21 -11.95 0.65
CA SER A 241 -16.78 -12.72 1.83
C SER A 241 -15.45 -13.44 1.59
N LEU A 242 -15.29 -14.07 0.41
CA LEU A 242 -14.04 -14.70 0.00
C LEU A 242 -12.93 -13.67 -0.23
N ALA A 243 -13.26 -12.53 -0.83
CA ALA A 243 -12.32 -11.42 -0.99
C ALA A 243 -11.80 -10.90 0.36
N LYS A 244 -12.66 -10.81 1.39
CA LYS A 244 -12.24 -10.44 2.76
C LYS A 244 -11.34 -11.49 3.40
N ILE A 245 -11.59 -12.79 3.18
CA ILE A 245 -10.71 -13.87 3.64
C ILE A 245 -9.33 -13.76 2.97
N ALA A 246 -9.30 -13.59 1.65
CA ALA A 246 -8.06 -13.44 0.90
C ALA A 246 -7.26 -12.20 1.32
N ALA A 247 -7.95 -11.06 1.49
CA ALA A 247 -7.35 -9.84 2.04
C ALA A 247 -6.75 -10.08 3.44
N THR A 248 -7.45 -10.83 4.29
CA THR A 248 -6.96 -11.17 5.63
C THR A 248 -5.68 -12.01 5.56
N MET A 249 -5.63 -12.99 4.65
CA MET A 249 -4.40 -13.75 4.43
C MET A 249 -3.27 -12.84 3.96
N LEU A 250 -3.55 -11.88 3.08
CA LEU A 250 -2.56 -10.93 2.59
C LEU A 250 -1.94 -10.08 3.72
N PHE A 251 -2.75 -9.44 4.57
CA PHE A 251 -2.26 -8.48 5.57
C PHE A 251 -1.94 -9.08 6.95
N ALA A 252 -2.51 -10.24 7.29
CA ALA A 252 -2.24 -10.89 8.57
C ALA A 252 -1.25 -12.07 8.47
N SER A 253 -0.71 -12.31 7.28
CA SER A 253 0.49 -13.14 7.08
C SER A 253 1.78 -12.36 7.37
N HIS A 254 2.91 -13.06 7.32
CA HIS A 254 4.23 -12.46 7.54
C HIS A 254 4.72 -11.72 6.29
N GLY A 255 5.22 -10.49 6.45
CA GLY A 255 5.86 -9.71 5.40
C GLY A 255 4.99 -8.59 4.79
N PRO A 256 5.54 -7.86 3.82
CA PRO A 256 4.83 -6.81 3.10
C PRO A 256 3.68 -7.36 2.25
N ALA A 257 2.64 -6.55 2.13
CA ALA A 257 1.47 -6.83 1.29
C ALA A 257 1.52 -5.98 0.02
N SER A 258 1.07 -6.54 -1.10
CA SER A 258 0.88 -5.84 -2.37
C SER A 258 -0.54 -6.01 -2.87
N LEU A 259 -1.13 -4.90 -3.30
CA LEU A 259 -2.46 -4.82 -3.89
C LEU A 259 -2.33 -4.31 -5.31
N HIS A 260 -3.19 -4.78 -6.22
CA HIS A 260 -3.38 -4.12 -7.50
C HIS A 260 -4.52 -3.12 -7.40
N ASP A 261 -4.53 -2.16 -8.33
CA ASP A 261 -5.60 -1.20 -8.45
C ASP A 261 -6.94 -1.90 -8.64
N GLY A 262 -7.92 -1.51 -7.82
CA GLY A 262 -9.27 -2.01 -7.89
C GLY A 262 -9.54 -3.30 -7.11
N GLN A 263 -8.51 -3.99 -6.61
CA GLN A 263 -8.67 -5.18 -5.77
C GLN A 263 -9.51 -4.87 -4.51
N GLU A 264 -9.34 -3.67 -3.96
CA GLU A 264 -9.99 -3.19 -2.74
C GLU A 264 -11.48 -2.90 -2.91
N ILE A 265 -11.93 -2.69 -4.16
CA ILE A 265 -13.35 -2.55 -4.53
C ILE A 265 -13.85 -3.77 -5.31
N GLY A 266 -13.04 -4.83 -5.43
CA GLY A 266 -13.45 -6.09 -6.04
C GLY A 266 -13.56 -6.06 -7.58
N ILE A 267 -12.83 -5.18 -8.25
CA ILE A 267 -12.73 -5.18 -9.72
C ILE A 267 -11.50 -5.95 -10.20
N GLU A 268 -11.61 -6.54 -11.39
CA GLU A 268 -10.49 -7.26 -12.02
C GLU A 268 -9.43 -6.28 -12.53
N ARG A 269 -8.15 -6.67 -12.43
CA ARG A 269 -6.96 -5.86 -12.73
C ARG A 269 -6.92 -5.21 -14.12
N ALA A 270 -7.55 -5.80 -15.13
CA ALA A 270 -7.58 -5.25 -16.50
C ALA A 270 -8.63 -4.14 -16.69
N SER A 271 -9.41 -3.83 -15.66
CA SER A 271 -10.48 -2.85 -15.70
C SER A 271 -9.94 -1.43 -15.50
N THR A 272 -10.62 -0.44 -16.07
CA THR A 272 -10.41 0.96 -15.66
C THR A 272 -10.84 1.14 -14.21
N MET A 273 -10.12 1.97 -13.46
CA MET A 273 -10.44 2.25 -12.07
C MET A 273 -11.75 3.01 -11.97
N GLN A 274 -12.62 2.56 -11.07
CA GLN A 274 -13.98 3.04 -10.96
C GLN A 274 -14.13 3.99 -9.75
N TRP A 275 -13.96 5.30 -9.98
CA TRP A 275 -13.98 6.29 -8.91
C TRP A 275 -15.39 6.69 -8.47
N THR A 276 -16.28 6.99 -9.42
CA THR A 276 -17.63 7.51 -9.16
C THR A 276 -18.63 6.97 -10.19
N PRO A 277 -19.92 6.77 -9.86
CA PRO A 277 -20.93 6.14 -10.73
C PRO A 277 -21.19 6.80 -12.10
N GLY A 278 -20.60 7.95 -12.40
CA GLY A 278 -20.60 8.55 -13.73
C GLY A 278 -19.52 9.60 -13.91
N ASN A 279 -19.22 9.93 -15.16
CA ASN A 279 -18.59 11.20 -15.54
C ASN A 279 -19.64 12.31 -15.28
N ILE A 280 -19.85 12.67 -14.02
CA ILE A 280 -20.82 13.71 -13.67
C ILE A 280 -20.17 15.04 -14.04
N THR A 281 -20.68 15.65 -15.11
CA THR A 281 -20.53 17.08 -15.36
C THR A 281 -20.89 17.81 -14.07
N LEU A 282 -19.95 18.56 -13.50
CA LEU A 282 -20.18 19.42 -12.35
C LEU A 282 -21.51 20.18 -12.55
N PRO A 283 -22.44 20.17 -11.57
CA PRO A 283 -23.56 21.09 -11.62
C PRO A 283 -22.97 22.50 -11.69
N LYS A 284 -23.33 23.22 -12.77
CA LYS A 284 -22.93 24.62 -12.97
C LYS A 284 -23.23 25.37 -11.66
N PRO A 285 -22.28 26.14 -11.09
CA PRO A 285 -22.49 26.77 -9.80
C PRO A 285 -23.77 27.59 -9.85
N THR A 286 -24.77 27.16 -9.09
CA THR A 286 -25.97 27.96 -8.87
C THR A 286 -25.54 29.26 -8.22
N GLU A 287 -26.03 30.37 -8.75
CA GLU A 287 -25.74 31.72 -8.25
C GLU A 287 -25.87 31.77 -6.71
N PRO A 288 -24.98 32.51 -6.02
CA PRO A 288 -24.93 32.50 -4.56
C PRO A 288 -26.28 32.90 -3.97
N VAL A 289 -26.93 31.94 -3.31
CA VAL A 289 -28.10 32.20 -2.47
C VAL A 289 -27.62 33.03 -1.28
N ALA A 290 -28.22 34.22 -1.12
CA ALA A 290 -27.91 35.14 -0.04
C ALA A 290 -27.94 34.44 1.33
N GLU A 291 -26.88 34.61 2.11
CA GLU A 291 -26.70 34.06 3.44
C GLU A 291 -27.86 34.50 4.37
N ALA A 292 -28.58 33.52 4.94
CA ALA A 292 -29.63 33.80 5.91
C ALA A 292 -29.02 34.38 7.21
N PRO A 293 -29.67 35.35 7.87
CA PRO A 293 -29.13 35.99 9.06
C PRO A 293 -29.04 35.00 10.23
N LYS A 294 -27.89 34.96 10.90
CA LYS A 294 -27.64 34.12 12.08
C LYS A 294 -28.58 34.49 13.24
N PRO A 295 -29.23 33.51 13.91
CA PRO A 295 -30.04 33.80 15.09
C PRO A 295 -29.17 34.15 16.30
N THR A 296 -29.56 35.21 17.01
CA THR A 296 -28.97 35.63 18.29
C THR A 296 -29.25 34.59 19.40
N PRO A 297 -28.27 34.21 20.24
CA PRO A 297 -28.50 33.29 21.34
C PRO A 297 -29.31 33.96 22.47
N PRO A 298 -30.21 33.24 23.16
CA PRO A 298 -30.93 33.77 24.32
C PRO A 298 -30.02 33.91 25.55
N PRO A 299 -30.32 34.84 26.47
CA PRO A 299 -29.51 35.07 27.67
C PRO A 299 -29.59 33.88 28.64
N GLN A 300 -28.43 33.41 29.09
CA GLN A 300 -28.30 32.32 30.06
C GLN A 300 -28.59 32.84 31.48
N ARG A 301 -29.41 32.12 32.26
CA ARG A 301 -29.58 32.32 33.72
C ARG A 301 -28.54 31.49 34.47
N GLU A 302 -27.93 32.07 35.51
CA GLU A 302 -26.71 31.59 36.19
C GLU A 302 -26.91 30.46 37.23
N ASP A 303 -28.10 29.88 37.36
CA ASP A 303 -28.49 29.14 38.56
C ASP A 303 -29.01 27.71 38.34
N VAL A 304 -28.59 27.02 37.27
CA VAL A 304 -28.87 25.59 37.08
C VAL A 304 -27.60 24.81 36.73
N TYR A 305 -27.17 23.90 37.61
CA TYR A 305 -26.19 22.85 37.28
C TYR A 305 -26.80 21.93 36.21
N THR A 306 -26.50 22.20 34.94
CA THR A 306 -26.82 21.29 33.83
C THR A 306 -25.78 20.18 33.70
N ALA A 307 -26.25 18.99 33.31
CA ALA A 307 -25.51 17.74 33.19
C ALA A 307 -24.23 17.83 32.34
N PHE A 308 -23.27 16.95 32.64
CA PHE A 308 -22.01 16.78 31.92
C PHE A 308 -22.25 16.61 30.41
N VAL A 309 -21.82 17.61 29.62
CA VAL A 309 -21.75 17.53 28.17
C VAL A 309 -20.35 17.02 27.82
N PRO A 310 -20.21 15.82 27.22
CA PRO A 310 -18.90 15.33 26.82
C PRO A 310 -18.24 16.32 25.85
N TYR A 311 -16.94 16.55 26.04
CA TYR A 311 -16.14 17.38 25.16
C TYR A 311 -16.21 16.85 23.72
N VAL A 312 -16.90 17.58 22.86
CA VAL A 312 -16.80 17.44 21.41
C VAL A 312 -15.67 18.37 20.99
N PRO A 313 -14.52 17.84 20.52
CA PRO A 313 -13.48 18.71 19.98
C PRO A 313 -14.08 19.58 18.88
N PRO A 314 -13.77 20.89 18.84
CA PRO A 314 -14.24 21.72 17.75
C PRO A 314 -13.80 21.08 16.43
N PRO A 315 -14.66 21.06 15.39
CA PRO A 315 -14.25 20.54 14.09
C PRO A 315 -12.94 21.22 13.73
N THR A 316 -11.89 20.42 13.56
CA THR A 316 -10.61 20.92 13.10
C THR A 316 -10.92 21.64 11.81
N LYS A 317 -10.75 22.98 11.79
CA LYS A 317 -10.89 23.73 10.54
C LYS A 317 -10.04 23.00 9.51
N PRO A 318 -10.60 22.60 8.36
CA PRO A 318 -9.81 21.91 7.35
C PRO A 318 -8.57 22.76 7.08
N LYS A 319 -7.40 22.13 7.13
CA LYS A 319 -6.16 22.82 6.80
C LYS A 319 -6.37 23.45 5.42
N PRO A 320 -6.02 24.74 5.23
CA PRO A 320 -6.12 25.34 3.91
C PRO A 320 -5.33 24.47 2.92
N ARG A 321 -5.99 24.06 1.85
CA ARG A 321 -5.41 23.15 0.86
C ARG A 321 -4.16 23.79 0.24
N PRO A 322 -3.13 22.99 -0.11
CA PRO A 322 -1.99 23.50 -0.85
C PRO A 322 -2.47 24.27 -2.07
N ILE A 323 -1.94 25.48 -2.25
CA ILE A 323 -2.24 26.30 -3.41
C ILE A 323 -1.38 25.76 -4.55
N ASP A 324 -2.00 25.40 -5.68
CA ASP A 324 -1.28 25.03 -6.89
C ASP A 324 -0.42 26.25 -7.33
N PRO A 325 0.92 26.12 -7.38
CA PRO A 325 1.81 27.22 -7.73
C PRO A 325 1.63 27.77 -9.15
N ARG A 326 0.95 27.03 -10.05
CA ARG A 326 0.74 27.40 -11.46
C ARG A 326 -0.57 28.14 -11.68
N THR A 327 -1.61 27.79 -10.93
CA THR A 327 -2.96 28.34 -11.09
C THR A 327 -3.35 29.32 -9.98
N GLY A 328 -2.70 29.26 -8.82
CA GLY A 328 -3.02 30.08 -7.65
C GLY A 328 -4.30 29.65 -6.93
N GLU A 329 -4.87 28.50 -7.31
CA GLU A 329 -6.10 27.96 -6.74
C GLU A 329 -5.81 26.87 -5.68
N PRO A 330 -6.72 26.65 -4.70
CA PRO A 330 -6.62 25.52 -3.79
C PRO A 330 -6.67 24.20 -4.57
N SER A 331 -5.82 23.23 -4.22
CA SER A 331 -5.92 21.84 -4.71
C SER A 331 -7.39 21.34 -4.62
N ALA A 332 -7.86 20.61 -5.64
CA ALA A 332 -9.26 20.18 -5.77
C ALA A 332 -9.71 19.33 -4.57
N ASP A 333 -11.00 19.37 -4.24
CA ASP A 333 -11.59 18.50 -3.21
C ASP A 333 -11.58 17.05 -3.72
N PRO A 334 -11.06 16.05 -2.98
CA PRO A 334 -11.04 14.66 -3.42
C PRO A 334 -12.44 14.11 -3.78
N ASP A 335 -13.50 14.63 -3.17
CA ASP A 335 -14.91 14.28 -3.46
C ASP A 335 -15.50 15.07 -4.65
N SER A 336 -14.74 16.02 -5.20
CA SER A 336 -15.08 16.79 -6.42
C SER A 336 -14.37 16.29 -7.67
N LEU A 337 -13.49 15.30 -7.52
CA LEU A 337 -12.74 14.72 -8.63
C LEU A 337 -13.68 13.92 -9.54
N MET A 338 -13.46 14.03 -10.85
CA MET A 338 -14.29 13.38 -11.86
C MET A 338 -14.14 11.84 -11.79
N GLY A 339 -14.94 11.12 -12.57
CA GLY A 339 -14.74 9.68 -12.79
C GLY A 339 -13.37 9.37 -13.40
N PHE A 340 -13.21 8.20 -14.02
CA PHE A 340 -11.94 7.83 -14.65
C PHE A 340 -11.39 8.89 -15.63
N THR A 341 -12.27 9.55 -16.41
CA THR A 341 -11.89 10.60 -17.36
C THR A 341 -12.94 11.72 -17.39
N SER A 342 -12.53 12.90 -17.84
CA SER A 342 -13.44 14.00 -18.20
C SER A 342 -14.09 13.82 -19.59
N GLY A 343 -13.47 13.02 -20.45
CA GLY A 343 -13.87 12.77 -21.84
C GLY A 343 -14.95 11.71 -21.99
N LYS A 344 -15.28 11.37 -23.23
CA LYS A 344 -16.12 10.19 -23.52
C LYS A 344 -15.25 8.94 -23.48
N LEU A 345 -15.52 8.04 -22.55
CA LEU A 345 -14.94 6.69 -22.57
C LEU A 345 -15.36 5.94 -23.84
N PRO A 346 -14.44 5.19 -24.48
CA PRO A 346 -14.81 4.17 -25.47
C PRO A 346 -15.80 3.18 -24.85
N ALA A 347 -16.80 2.71 -25.61
CA ALA A 347 -17.83 1.80 -25.10
C ALA A 347 -17.23 0.49 -24.51
N GLU A 348 -16.07 0.08 -25.00
CA GLU A 348 -15.30 -1.10 -24.57
C GLU A 348 -14.61 -0.90 -23.20
N ALA A 349 -14.43 0.33 -22.74
CA ALA A 349 -13.85 0.68 -21.44
C ALA A 349 -14.89 0.83 -20.32
N SER A 350 -16.17 0.63 -20.65
CA SER A 350 -17.28 0.64 -19.68
C SER A 350 -17.37 -0.72 -18.98
N VAL A 351 -17.04 -0.77 -17.69
CA VAL A 351 -17.12 -2.00 -16.89
C VAL A 351 -18.57 -2.29 -16.47
N PRO A 352 -19.12 -3.48 -16.76
CA PRO A 352 -20.45 -3.87 -16.26
C PRO A 352 -20.52 -3.80 -14.73
N GLY A 353 -21.58 -3.20 -14.18
CA GLY A 353 -21.78 -3.10 -12.72
C GLY A 353 -21.17 -1.86 -12.05
N HIS A 354 -20.53 -0.97 -12.82
CA HIS A 354 -19.93 0.27 -12.32
C HIS A 354 -20.90 1.18 -11.53
N GLU A 355 -22.19 1.16 -11.88
CA GLU A 355 -23.23 1.92 -11.17
C GLU A 355 -23.33 1.56 -9.67
N SER A 356 -22.92 0.35 -9.31
CA SER A 356 -22.96 -0.19 -7.93
C SER A 356 -21.59 -0.51 -7.34
N LEU A 357 -20.54 -0.65 -8.16
CA LEU A 357 -19.20 -1.04 -7.75
C LEU A 357 -18.18 0.03 -8.14
N ASN A 358 -17.97 0.99 -7.24
CA ASN A 358 -17.01 2.09 -7.38
C ASN A 358 -16.59 2.61 -6.00
N VAL A 359 -15.47 3.35 -5.97
CA VAL A 359 -14.88 3.89 -4.74
C VAL A 359 -15.88 4.72 -3.96
N ALA A 360 -16.62 5.63 -4.59
CA ALA A 360 -17.56 6.50 -3.87
C ALA A 360 -18.68 5.74 -3.14
N ILE A 361 -19.23 4.68 -3.74
CA ILE A 361 -20.25 3.84 -3.10
C ILE A 361 -19.63 3.00 -1.98
N GLU A 362 -18.48 2.37 -2.24
CA GLU A 362 -17.77 1.55 -1.27
C GLU A 362 -17.30 2.38 -0.05
N ASP A 363 -16.93 3.65 -0.26
CA ASP A 363 -16.48 4.58 0.79
C ASP A 363 -17.60 4.87 1.80
N LEU A 364 -18.82 5.11 1.29
CA LEU A 364 -20.01 5.40 2.10
C LEU A 364 -20.51 4.20 2.90
N ASN A 365 -20.18 2.97 2.50
CA ASN A 365 -20.63 1.75 3.16
C ASN A 365 -19.57 1.23 4.16
N PRO A 366 -19.79 1.29 5.49
CA PRO A 366 -18.80 0.83 6.47
C PRO A 366 -18.50 -0.68 6.43
N ASP A 367 -19.40 -1.48 5.85
CA ASP A 367 -19.28 -2.94 5.75
C ASP A 367 -18.72 -3.39 4.37
N SER A 368 -18.33 -2.42 3.53
CA SER A 368 -17.78 -2.61 2.19
C SER A 368 -16.43 -3.33 2.20
N LEU A 369 -15.99 -3.78 1.03
CA LEU A 369 -14.68 -4.39 0.87
C LEU A 369 -13.59 -3.34 1.07
N LEU A 370 -13.76 -2.14 0.51
CA LEU A 370 -12.82 -1.03 0.64
C LEU A 370 -12.56 -0.68 2.11
N ASN A 371 -13.62 -0.47 2.88
CA ASN A 371 -13.49 -0.13 4.29
C ASN A 371 -12.96 -1.30 5.12
N PHE A 372 -13.14 -2.55 4.68
CA PHE A 372 -12.47 -3.70 5.28
C PHE A 372 -10.95 -3.65 5.03
N TYR A 373 -10.50 -3.38 3.80
CA TYR A 373 -9.07 -3.20 3.48
C TYR A 373 -8.44 -2.06 4.29
N ARG A 374 -9.09 -0.90 4.41
CA ARG A 374 -8.58 0.22 5.22
C ARG A 374 -8.35 -0.17 6.68
N ARG A 375 -9.34 -0.82 7.30
CA ARG A 375 -9.24 -1.27 8.70
C ARG A 375 -8.16 -2.33 8.87
N LEU A 376 -8.03 -3.23 7.90
CA LEU A 376 -7.05 -4.30 7.93
C LEU A 376 -5.62 -3.76 7.76
N SER A 377 -5.41 -2.84 6.81
CA SER A 377 -4.16 -2.12 6.63
C SER A 377 -3.80 -1.32 7.88
N GLN A 378 -4.74 -0.59 8.47
CA GLN A 378 -4.51 0.11 9.74
C GLN A 378 -4.11 -0.85 10.87
N LEU A 379 -4.75 -2.02 10.95
CA LEU A 379 -4.41 -3.04 11.93
C LEU A 379 -3.03 -3.64 11.69
N HIS A 380 -2.66 -3.88 10.43
CA HIS A 380 -1.33 -4.33 10.04
C HIS A 380 -0.26 -3.33 10.50
N HIS A 381 -0.43 -2.04 10.21
CA HIS A 381 0.50 -0.99 10.64
C HIS A 381 0.56 -0.77 12.16
N GLY A 382 -0.54 -1.01 12.86
CA GLY A 382 -0.66 -0.76 14.29
C GLY A 382 -0.28 -1.95 15.18
N SER A 383 -0.03 -3.13 14.62
CA SER A 383 0.16 -4.36 15.37
C SER A 383 1.57 -4.93 15.20
N PRO A 384 2.43 -4.90 16.25
CA PRO A 384 3.75 -5.52 16.21
C PRO A 384 3.72 -7.01 15.87
N ALA A 385 2.65 -7.71 16.28
CA ALA A 385 2.46 -9.11 15.95
C ALA A 385 2.20 -9.34 14.46
N LEU A 386 1.46 -8.45 13.79
CA LEU A 386 1.20 -8.58 12.35
C LEU A 386 2.38 -8.12 11.49
N GLN A 387 3.16 -7.15 11.97
CA GLN A 387 4.37 -6.68 11.31
C GLN A 387 5.48 -7.74 11.38
N THR A 388 6.14 -7.84 12.53
CA THR A 388 7.37 -8.62 12.70
C THR A 388 7.16 -9.93 13.45
N GLY A 389 5.93 -10.20 13.88
CA GLY A 389 5.63 -11.38 14.68
C GLY A 389 5.74 -12.69 13.91
N SER A 390 6.10 -13.76 14.62
CA SER A 390 6.14 -15.12 14.08
C SER A 390 4.75 -15.59 13.68
N LEU A 391 4.68 -16.48 12.70
CA LEU A 391 3.44 -17.07 12.19
C LEU A 391 3.37 -18.55 12.57
N SER A 392 2.22 -19.01 13.07
CA SER A 392 1.97 -20.41 13.41
C SER A 392 0.57 -20.83 12.98
N VAL A 393 0.48 -21.71 11.99
CA VAL A 393 -0.79 -22.28 11.50
C VAL A 393 -1.30 -23.37 12.46
N LEU A 394 -2.60 -23.35 12.77
CA LEU A 394 -3.29 -24.33 13.61
C LEU A 394 -4.15 -25.28 12.77
N ASP A 395 -4.24 -26.55 13.17
CA ASP A 395 -4.95 -27.56 12.39
C ASP A 395 -6.44 -27.67 12.75
N HIS A 396 -7.28 -26.96 11.99
CA HIS A 396 -8.75 -27.00 12.09
C HIS A 396 -9.42 -27.42 10.78
N ASN A 397 -8.76 -28.30 10.01
CA ASN A 397 -9.28 -28.73 8.72
C ASN A 397 -10.63 -29.46 8.83
N ALA A 398 -10.78 -30.31 9.84
CA ALA A 398 -12.02 -31.05 10.08
C ALA A 398 -13.21 -30.10 10.37
N ASP A 399 -12.92 -28.89 10.85
CA ASP A 399 -13.91 -27.87 11.17
C ASP A 399 -14.21 -26.93 9.99
N ASN A 400 -13.53 -27.12 8.84
CA ASN A 400 -13.53 -26.21 7.69
C ASN A 400 -13.11 -24.78 8.06
N ALA A 401 -12.12 -24.65 8.94
CA ALA A 401 -11.59 -23.35 9.36
C ALA A 401 -10.09 -23.24 9.08
N LEU A 402 -9.67 -22.06 8.64
CA LEU A 402 -8.27 -21.68 8.52
C LEU A 402 -7.92 -20.79 9.72
N VAL A 403 -7.00 -21.22 10.56
CA VAL A 403 -6.63 -20.52 11.79
C VAL A 403 -5.13 -20.41 11.91
N TRP A 404 -4.63 -19.23 12.27
CA TRP A 404 -3.22 -19.03 12.58
C TRP A 404 -3.02 -17.98 13.66
N VAL A 405 -1.85 -18.04 14.27
CA VAL A 405 -1.45 -17.18 15.38
C VAL A 405 -0.25 -16.35 14.96
N ARG A 406 -0.30 -15.07 15.32
CA ARG A 406 0.79 -14.11 15.16
C ARG A 406 1.29 -13.66 16.53
N GLN A 407 2.59 -13.80 16.79
CA GLN A 407 3.19 -13.47 18.09
C GLN A 407 4.30 -12.45 17.92
N ALA A 408 4.17 -11.30 18.58
CA ALA A 408 5.21 -10.28 18.56
C ALA A 408 6.52 -10.80 19.19
N PRO A 409 7.70 -10.39 18.67
CA PRO A 409 8.98 -10.81 19.23
C PRO A 409 9.12 -10.41 20.70
N GLY A 410 9.61 -11.33 21.54
CA GLY A 410 9.90 -11.05 22.95
C GLY A 410 8.67 -10.91 23.87
N VAL A 411 7.45 -11.03 23.34
CA VAL A 411 6.23 -10.99 24.14
C VAL A 411 5.70 -12.41 24.34
N ARG A 412 5.39 -12.78 25.59
CA ARG A 412 4.89 -14.12 25.89
C ARG A 412 3.36 -14.25 25.88
N GLU A 413 2.58 -13.20 26.12
CA GLU A 413 1.09 -13.32 26.18
C GLU A 413 0.36 -12.09 25.60
N THR A 414 0.59 -10.90 26.13
CA THR A 414 -0.11 -9.65 25.71
C THR A 414 0.36 -9.15 24.34
N GLY A 415 -0.49 -9.21 23.33
CA GLY A 415 -0.12 -8.85 21.95
C GLY A 415 -0.06 -10.06 21.02
N THR A 416 -0.41 -11.26 21.47
CA THR A 416 -0.66 -12.39 20.57
C THR A 416 -1.95 -12.17 19.82
N VAL A 417 -1.91 -12.22 18.49
CA VAL A 417 -3.09 -12.07 17.63
C VAL A 417 -3.47 -13.43 17.05
N ILE A 418 -4.74 -13.78 17.19
CA ILE A 418 -5.35 -14.98 16.60
C ILE A 418 -6.20 -14.54 15.42
N ILE A 419 -6.00 -15.20 14.29
CA ILE A 419 -6.77 -14.99 13.07
C ILE A 419 -7.48 -16.30 12.74
N ALA A 420 -8.78 -16.22 12.48
CA ALA A 420 -9.61 -17.36 12.15
C ALA A 420 -10.59 -17.02 11.03
N CYS A 421 -10.60 -17.84 9.99
CA CYS A 421 -11.48 -17.72 8.83
C CYS A 421 -12.33 -18.99 8.72
N ASN A 422 -13.65 -18.82 8.59
CA ASN A 422 -14.55 -19.92 8.26
C ASN A 422 -14.60 -20.11 6.75
N LEU A 423 -14.28 -21.30 6.26
CA LEU A 423 -14.29 -21.63 4.85
C LEU A 423 -15.49 -22.51 4.46
N SER A 424 -16.59 -22.38 5.19
CA SER A 424 -17.83 -23.11 4.93
C SER A 424 -19.05 -22.19 4.92
N SER A 425 -20.12 -22.70 4.32
CA SER A 425 -21.44 -22.05 4.29
C SER A 425 -22.23 -22.22 5.60
N LYS A 426 -21.64 -22.83 6.63
CA LYS A 426 -22.29 -23.08 7.93
C LYS A 426 -21.55 -22.33 9.03
N THR A 427 -22.26 -21.96 10.09
CA THR A 427 -21.62 -21.44 11.30
C THR A 427 -20.75 -22.52 11.92
N THR A 428 -19.49 -22.19 12.19
CA THR A 428 -18.51 -23.10 12.79
C THR A 428 -18.17 -22.62 14.20
N THR A 429 -18.05 -23.53 15.17
CA THR A 429 -17.56 -23.20 16.52
C THR A 429 -16.31 -24.01 16.80
N LEU A 430 -15.23 -23.32 17.16
CA LEU A 430 -13.92 -23.88 17.38
C LEU A 430 -13.55 -23.81 18.86
N SER A 431 -12.78 -24.78 19.33
CA SER A 431 -12.01 -24.69 20.56
C SER A 431 -10.53 -24.71 20.21
N LEU A 432 -9.82 -23.65 20.58
CA LEU A 432 -8.39 -23.44 20.37
C LEU A 432 -7.58 -23.75 21.63
N GLN A 433 -8.20 -24.21 22.73
CA GLN A 433 -7.53 -24.38 24.02
C GLN A 433 -6.24 -25.21 23.92
N ASN A 434 -6.34 -26.39 23.33
CA ASN A 434 -5.20 -27.30 23.21
C ASN A 434 -4.10 -26.73 22.31
N ASP A 435 -4.47 -26.00 21.26
CA ASP A 435 -3.52 -25.42 20.31
C ASP A 435 -2.75 -24.25 20.94
N ILE A 436 -3.45 -23.41 21.70
CA ILE A 436 -2.84 -22.31 22.47
C ILE A 436 -1.90 -22.85 23.55
N GLU A 437 -2.29 -23.92 24.26
CA GLU A 437 -1.42 -24.57 25.24
C GLU A 437 -0.17 -25.18 24.58
N ARG A 438 -0.29 -25.78 23.38
CA ARG A 438 0.87 -26.30 22.61
C ARG A 438 1.84 -25.20 22.18
N LEU A 439 1.34 -23.99 21.94
CA LEU A 439 2.16 -22.81 21.69
C LEU A 439 2.75 -22.20 22.97
N HIS A 440 2.58 -22.86 24.13
CA HIS A 440 3.03 -22.39 25.45
C HIS A 440 2.40 -21.05 25.85
N LEU A 441 1.17 -20.80 25.38
CA LEU A 441 0.36 -19.64 25.71
C LEU A 441 -0.75 -20.02 26.69
N ARG A 442 -1.24 -19.04 27.46
CA ARG A 442 -2.40 -19.24 28.34
C ARG A 442 -3.72 -19.00 27.61
N PRO A 443 -4.63 -19.99 27.54
CA PRO A 443 -6.01 -19.80 27.07
C PRO A 443 -6.71 -18.64 27.80
N GLY A 444 -7.63 -17.97 27.11
CA GLY A 444 -8.25 -16.76 27.65
C GLY A 444 -9.34 -16.16 26.79
N GLY A 445 -9.68 -14.92 27.12
CA GLY A 445 -10.60 -14.10 26.33
C GLY A 445 -9.93 -13.58 25.06
N LEU A 446 -10.73 -13.31 24.04
CA LEU A 446 -10.26 -12.71 22.79
C LEU A 446 -10.82 -11.29 22.67
N ARG A 447 -9.93 -10.30 22.75
CA ARG A 447 -10.27 -8.90 22.48
C ARG A 447 -10.39 -8.74 20.97
N MET A 448 -11.61 -8.51 20.48
CA MET A 448 -11.86 -8.31 19.05
C MET A 448 -11.07 -7.10 18.53
N LEU A 449 -10.37 -7.31 17.41
CA LEU A 449 -9.63 -6.28 16.67
C LEU A 449 -10.34 -5.95 15.36
N LEU A 450 -10.74 -6.98 14.60
CA LEU A 450 -11.47 -6.83 13.34
C LEU A 450 -12.34 -8.06 13.07
N VAL A 451 -13.52 -7.85 12.50
CA VAL A 451 -14.42 -8.91 12.03
C VAL A 451 -14.99 -8.54 10.66
N SER A 452 -15.27 -9.53 9.82
CA SER A 452 -15.96 -9.30 8.54
C SER A 452 -17.49 -9.30 8.66
N ASP A 453 -18.01 -9.89 9.74
CA ASP A 453 -19.45 -10.04 10.00
C ASP A 453 -19.80 -9.64 11.46
N LYS A 454 -20.92 -8.93 11.61
CA LYS A 454 -21.40 -8.41 12.90
C LYS A 454 -21.79 -9.50 13.89
N ALA A 455 -22.19 -10.68 13.42
CA ALA A 455 -22.47 -11.84 14.27
C ALA A 455 -21.25 -12.26 15.10
N ASN A 456 -20.04 -11.97 14.61
CA ASN A 456 -18.78 -12.30 15.28
C ASN A 456 -18.30 -11.23 16.27
N MET A 457 -19.02 -10.11 16.45
CA MET A 457 -18.68 -9.05 17.42
C MET A 457 -18.92 -9.45 18.89
N ARG A 458 -19.55 -10.61 19.14
CA ARG A 458 -19.77 -11.12 20.50
C ARG A 458 -18.44 -11.41 21.17
N PHE A 459 -18.42 -11.38 22.51
CA PHE A 459 -17.26 -11.82 23.26
C PHE A 459 -16.92 -13.28 22.90
N GLN A 460 -15.67 -13.51 22.50
CA GLN A 460 -15.15 -14.83 22.12
C GLN A 460 -14.06 -15.25 23.11
N THR A 461 -13.83 -16.55 23.22
CA THR A 461 -12.73 -17.11 24.03
C THR A 461 -11.97 -18.14 23.21
N THR A 462 -10.78 -18.52 23.67
CA THR A 462 -10.08 -19.67 23.09
C THR A 462 -10.81 -20.99 23.30
N GLN A 463 -11.75 -21.08 24.25
CA GLN A 463 -12.58 -22.29 24.45
C GLN A 463 -13.74 -22.36 23.45
N GLN A 464 -14.29 -21.20 23.08
CA GLN A 464 -15.45 -21.10 22.23
C GLN A 464 -15.30 -19.88 21.34
N LEU A 465 -14.86 -20.14 20.11
CA LEU A 465 -14.78 -19.17 19.02
C LEU A 465 -15.82 -19.55 17.95
N THR A 466 -16.90 -18.79 17.86
CA THR A 466 -17.96 -19.01 16.86
C THR A 466 -17.76 -18.07 15.68
N LEU A 467 -17.70 -18.65 14.47
CA LEU A 467 -17.49 -17.98 13.19
C LEU A 467 -18.75 -18.11 12.31
N ALA A 468 -19.22 -16.99 11.74
CA ALA A 468 -20.31 -17.01 10.77
C ALA A 468 -19.83 -17.63 9.42
N PRO A 469 -20.74 -18.06 8.53
CA PRO A 469 -20.35 -18.55 7.20
C PRO A 469 -19.42 -17.58 6.47
N TRP A 470 -18.33 -18.08 5.89
CA TRP A 470 -17.37 -17.27 5.11
C TRP A 470 -16.83 -16.01 5.83
N SER A 471 -16.80 -16.03 7.16
CA SER A 471 -16.40 -14.88 7.97
C SER A 471 -14.95 -14.94 8.43
N VAL A 472 -14.42 -13.76 8.75
CA VAL A 472 -13.12 -13.53 9.34
C VAL A 472 -13.30 -12.98 10.76
N PHE A 473 -12.49 -13.51 11.68
CA PHE A 473 -12.28 -12.96 13.01
C PHE A 473 -10.78 -12.74 13.26
N ILE A 474 -10.43 -11.53 13.70
CA ILE A 474 -9.10 -11.18 14.20
C ILE A 474 -9.24 -10.68 15.62
N GLY A 475 -8.55 -11.32 16.57
CA GLY A 475 -8.61 -10.96 17.98
C GLY A 475 -7.26 -11.07 18.67
N GLU A 476 -7.05 -10.24 19.68
CA GLU A 476 -5.89 -10.33 20.56
C GLU A 476 -6.20 -11.23 21.76
N LEU A 477 -5.28 -12.14 22.07
CA LEU A 477 -5.38 -13.00 23.25
C LEU A 477 -5.17 -12.17 24.52
N HIS A 478 -6.14 -12.25 25.42
CA HIS A 478 -6.08 -11.67 26.75
C HIS A 478 -6.26 -12.77 27.79
N SER A 479 -5.16 -13.11 28.47
CA SER A 479 -5.17 -14.05 29.57
C SER A 479 -5.77 -13.37 30.82
N TYR A 480 -6.65 -14.07 31.53
CA TYR A 480 -7.22 -13.60 32.79
C TYR A 480 -6.29 -13.83 33.98
#